data_AF-A0A7C1IFZ3-F1
#
_entry.id   AF-A0A7C1IFZ3-F1
#
_cell.length_a   1.000
_cell.length_b   1.000
_cell.length_c   1.000
_cell.angle_alpha   90.00
_cell.angle_beta   90.00
_cell.angle_gamma   90.00
#
_symmetry.space_group_name_H-M   'P 1'
#
loop_
_entity.id
_entity.type
_entity.pdbx_description
1 polymer ?
#
loop_
_entity_poly.entity_id
_entity_poly.type
_entity_poly.pdbx_seq_one_letter_code
_entity_poly.pdbx_strand_id
1 'polypeptide(L)'
;MNKTPLNIGTPEILIILLIALILLGPSKLPQLARSLGEAVKEFRKASSGLTEEVRQATQPIRTEQPLIPAQAQKEKEIDYEIIKKLAQKLEITTEGKSEEELVKEIISKAKEKGLLEEKQQ
;
A
#
# COMPACT_ATOMS: atom_id res chain seq x y z
N MET A 1 14.84 -0.67 42.60
CA MET A 1 15.34 0.43 41.74
C MET A 1 15.95 -0.20 40.51
N ASN A 2 15.16 -0.36 39.46
CA ASN A 2 15.54 -1.10 38.28
C ASN A 2 15.86 -0.07 37.21
N LYS A 3 17.16 0.24 37.04
CA LYS A 3 17.63 1.06 35.92
C LYS A 3 17.38 0.23 34.66
N THR A 4 16.54 0.71 33.76
CA THR A 4 16.28 0.06 32.47
C THR A 4 17.57 0.10 31.63
N PRO A 5 18.16 -1.05 31.27
CA PRO A 5 19.48 -1.10 30.63
C PRO A 5 19.48 -0.70 29.14
N LEU A 6 18.41 -0.09 28.63
CA LEU A 6 18.26 0.20 27.20
C LEU A 6 17.54 1.52 26.93
N ASN A 7 17.84 2.56 27.71
CA ASN A 7 17.63 3.93 27.23
C ASN A 7 18.89 4.35 26.49
N ILE A 8 19.10 3.84 25.28
CA ILE A 8 20.14 4.35 24.39
C ILE A 8 19.58 5.65 23.81
N GLY A 9 19.94 6.76 24.44
CA GLY A 9 19.63 8.07 23.93
C GLY A 9 20.46 8.39 22.69
N THR A 10 20.09 9.49 22.04
CA THR A 10 20.88 10.09 20.96
C THR A 10 22.36 10.29 21.34
N PRO A 11 22.72 10.72 22.57
CA PRO A 11 24.11 10.85 22.99
C PRO A 11 24.88 9.51 22.98
N GLU A 12 24.28 8.44 23.48
CA GLU A 12 24.91 7.11 23.52
C GLU A 12 25.15 6.57 22.11
N ILE A 13 24.22 6.77 21.19
CA ILE A 13 24.38 6.42 19.77
C ILE A 13 25.56 7.20 19.14
N LEU A 14 25.72 8.49 19.45
CA LEU A 14 26.82 9.30 18.93
C LEU A 14 28.19 8.80 19.43
N ILE A 15 28.29 8.35 20.68
CA ILE A 15 29.52 7.79 21.23
C ILE A 15 29.89 6.49 20.50
N ILE A 16 28.93 5.59 20.31
CA ILE A 16 29.15 4.34 19.56
C ILE A 16 29.56 4.65 18.12
N LEU A 17 28.89 5.61 17.48
CA LEU A 17 29.23 6.05 16.12
C LEU A 17 30.66 6.61 16.06
N LEU A 18 31.08 7.41 17.03
CA LEU A 18 32.44 7.95 17.09
C LEU A 18 33.49 6.84 17.17
N ILE A 19 33.27 5.83 18.02
CA ILE A 19 34.17 4.66 18.13
C ILE A 19 34.20 3.90 16.79
N ALA A 20 33.03 3.66 16.19
CA ALA A 20 32.95 3.00 14.89
C ALA A 20 33.66 3.79 13.78
N LEU A 21 33.57 5.12 13.79
CA LEU A 21 34.27 6.02 12.87
C LEU A 21 35.78 5.99 13.05
N ILE A 22 36.29 5.77 14.26
CA ILE A 22 37.73 5.60 14.50
C ILE A 22 38.20 4.25 13.93
N LEU A 23 37.43 3.18 14.13
CA LEU A 23 37.79 1.84 13.67
C LEU A 23 37.71 1.69 12.14
N LEU A 24 36.64 2.21 11.53
CA LEU A 24 36.39 2.07 10.09
C LEU A 24 36.94 3.27 9.29
N GLY A 25 37.07 4.43 9.92
CA GLY A 25 37.40 5.70 9.30
C GLY A 25 36.14 6.47 8.85
N PRO A 26 36.09 7.81 9.03
CA PRO A 26 34.92 8.61 8.66
C PRO A 26 34.65 8.67 7.16
N SER A 27 35.67 8.42 6.34
CA SER A 27 35.53 8.35 4.88
C SER A 27 34.89 7.03 4.41
N LYS A 28 34.94 5.95 5.21
CA LYS A 28 34.45 4.63 4.78
C LYS A 28 32.94 4.47 4.94
N LEU A 29 32.32 5.06 5.96
CA LEU A 29 30.85 5.07 6.09
C LEU A 29 30.12 5.64 4.86
N PRO A 30 30.44 6.85 4.36
CA PRO A 30 29.76 7.40 3.18
C PRO A 30 30.08 6.60 1.91
N GLN A 31 31.28 6.03 1.81
CA GLN A 31 31.66 5.17 0.68
C GLN A 31 30.84 3.88 0.65
N LEU A 32 30.70 3.20 1.80
CA LEU A 32 29.84 2.02 1.97
C LEU A 32 28.38 2.37 1.67
N ALA A 33 27.85 3.45 2.25
CA ALA A 33 26.49 3.90 2.03
C ALA A 33 26.20 4.18 0.54
N ARG A 34 27.13 4.81 -0.18
CA ARG A 34 27.01 5.02 -1.64
C ARG A 34 26.95 3.70 -2.40
N SER A 35 27.87 2.77 -2.10
CA SER A 35 27.89 1.47 -2.79
C SER A 35 26.64 0.63 -2.54
N LEU A 36 26.15 0.60 -1.29
CA LEU A 36 24.90 -0.06 -0.92
C LEU A 36 23.69 0.65 -1.55
N GLY A 37 23.71 1.98 -1.61
CA GLY A 37 22.65 2.78 -2.24
C GLY A 37 22.51 2.49 -3.72
N GLU A 38 23.62 2.44 -4.47
CA GLU A 38 23.63 2.06 -5.89
C GLU A 38 23.16 0.61 -6.07
N ALA A 39 23.60 -0.32 -5.21
CA ALA A 39 23.15 -1.71 -5.27
C ALA A 39 21.63 -1.83 -5.04
N VAL A 40 21.08 -1.14 -4.03
CA VAL A 40 19.64 -1.12 -3.74
C VAL A 40 18.85 -0.46 -4.89
N LYS A 41 19.39 0.60 -5.50
CA LYS A 41 18.77 1.28 -6.63
C LYS A 41 18.69 0.38 -7.87
N GLU A 42 19.77 -0.28 -8.24
CA GLU A 42 19.78 -1.23 -9.36
C GLU A 42 18.88 -2.45 -9.07
N PHE A 43 18.90 -2.96 -7.82
CA PHE A 43 17.98 -4.03 -7.41
C PHE A 43 16.51 -3.62 -7.57
N ARG A 44 16.14 -2.40 -7.12
CA ARG A 44 14.78 -1.87 -7.31
C ARG A 44 14.41 -1.73 -8.78
N LYS A 45 15.33 -1.23 -9.61
CA LYS A 45 15.12 -1.06 -11.05
C LYS A 45 14.87 -2.40 -11.75
N ALA A 46 15.70 -3.41 -11.45
CA ALA A 46 15.53 -4.76 -11.97
C ALA A 46 14.20 -5.38 -11.51
N SER A 47 13.89 -5.30 -10.20
CA SER A 47 12.65 -5.83 -9.63
C SER A 47 11.39 -5.19 -10.23
N SER A 48 11.41 -3.89 -10.53
CA SER A 48 10.30 -3.22 -11.20
C SER A 48 10.13 -3.68 -12.64
N GLY A 49 11.23 -3.89 -13.38
CA GLY A 49 11.19 -4.42 -14.74
C GLY A 49 10.57 -5.82 -14.81
N LEU A 50 11.01 -6.72 -13.91
CA LEU A 50 10.46 -8.07 -13.76
C LEU A 50 8.95 -8.05 -13.46
N THR A 51 8.50 -7.15 -12.58
CA THR A 51 7.07 -7.03 -12.24
C THR A 51 6.24 -6.61 -13.44
N GLU A 52 6.75 -5.66 -14.24
CA GLU A 52 6.08 -5.18 -15.44
C GLU A 52 6.10 -6.22 -16.57
N GLU A 53 7.19 -6.98 -16.73
CA GLU A 53 7.28 -8.09 -17.69
C GLU A 53 6.30 -9.23 -17.35
N VAL A 54 6.20 -9.63 -16.08
CA VAL A 54 5.22 -10.63 -15.63
C VAL A 54 3.79 -10.13 -15.85
N ARG A 55 3.54 -8.83 -15.60
CA ARG A 55 2.26 -8.19 -15.85
C ARG A 55 1.93 -8.09 -17.34
N GLN A 56 2.91 -7.93 -18.21
CA GLN A 56 2.74 -7.96 -19.67
C GLN A 56 2.53 -9.38 -20.20
N ALA A 57 3.25 -10.37 -19.66
CA ALA A 57 3.10 -11.78 -20.03
C ALA A 57 1.76 -12.39 -19.57
N THR A 58 1.10 -11.78 -18.59
CA THR A 58 -0.18 -12.26 -18.01
C THR A 58 -1.38 -11.41 -18.45
N GLN A 59 -1.20 -10.36 -19.26
CA GLN A 59 -2.31 -9.58 -19.80
C GLN A 59 -2.66 -9.99 -21.24
N PRO A 60 -3.93 -10.30 -21.56
CA PRO A 60 -4.38 -10.34 -22.95
C PRO A 60 -4.27 -8.92 -23.54
N ILE A 61 -3.76 -8.85 -24.77
CA ILE A 61 -3.47 -7.65 -25.55
C ILE A 61 -4.56 -6.57 -25.37
N ARG A 62 -4.19 -5.41 -24.84
CA ARG A 62 -4.95 -4.17 -25.03
C ARG A 62 -3.99 -3.09 -25.52
N THR A 63 -3.99 -2.92 -26.84
CA THR A 63 -3.35 -1.82 -27.54
C THR A 63 -3.93 -0.49 -27.07
N GLU A 64 -3.11 0.55 -27.16
CA GLU A 64 -3.42 1.99 -27.20
C GLU A 64 -3.03 2.81 -25.95
N GLN A 65 -1.85 3.43 -26.06
CA GLN A 65 -1.63 4.82 -25.66
C GLN A 65 -2.09 5.73 -26.82
N PRO A 66 -2.63 6.93 -26.56
CA PRO A 66 -1.75 8.08 -26.38
C PRO A 66 -2.15 9.09 -25.29
N LEU A 67 -1.09 9.80 -24.87
CA LEU A 67 -1.00 10.94 -23.96
C LEU A 67 -1.99 12.08 -24.26
N ILE A 68 -2.76 12.52 -23.25
CA ILE A 68 -3.20 13.92 -23.09
C ILE A 68 -3.05 14.31 -21.60
N PRO A 69 -2.43 15.47 -21.29
CA PRO A 69 -2.06 15.85 -19.93
C PRO A 69 -3.17 16.59 -19.17
N ALA A 70 -3.09 16.49 -17.84
CA ALA A 70 -3.53 17.45 -16.83
C ALA A 70 -5.03 17.83 -16.81
N GLN A 71 -5.76 17.34 -15.80
CA GLN A 71 -6.44 18.13 -14.74
C GLN A 71 -7.67 17.40 -14.17
N ALA A 72 -7.60 17.14 -12.86
CA ALA A 72 -8.65 17.21 -11.85
C ALA A 72 -10.07 16.61 -12.11
N GLN A 73 -10.46 15.78 -11.13
CA GLN A 73 -11.84 15.35 -10.79
C GLN A 73 -12.39 14.26 -11.74
N LYS A 74 -12.92 13.13 -11.27
CA LYS A 74 -14.05 13.04 -10.33
C LYS A 74 -14.26 11.57 -9.90
N GLU A 75 -14.35 11.35 -8.59
CA GLU A 75 -15.35 10.48 -7.91
C GLU A 75 -15.41 8.98 -8.24
N LYS A 76 -15.08 8.18 -7.20
CA LYS A 76 -15.55 6.82 -6.89
C LYS A 76 -16.37 6.12 -7.99
N GLU A 77 -15.71 5.30 -8.79
CA GLU A 77 -16.37 4.12 -9.35
C GLU A 77 -16.23 3.02 -8.29
N ILE A 78 -17.21 2.91 -7.40
CA ILE A 78 -17.38 1.65 -6.67
C ILE A 78 -17.88 0.69 -7.75
N ASP A 79 -16.99 -0.18 -8.24
CA ASP A 79 -17.26 -1.14 -9.30
C ASP A 79 -18.66 -1.75 -9.12
N TYR A 80 -19.56 -1.42 -10.05
CA TYR A 80 -20.94 -1.89 -10.07
C TYR A 80 -21.03 -3.44 -9.98
N GLU A 81 -19.97 -4.11 -10.42
CA GLU A 81 -19.78 -5.55 -10.31
C GLU A 81 -19.65 -6.05 -8.86
N ILE A 82 -18.98 -5.28 -7.99
CA ILE A 82 -18.84 -5.58 -6.56
C ILE A 82 -20.20 -5.39 -5.87
N ILE A 83 -20.93 -4.32 -6.22
CA ILE A 83 -22.27 -4.05 -5.67
C ILE A 83 -23.24 -5.20 -6.03
N LYS A 84 -23.20 -5.69 -7.29
CA LYS A 84 -24.00 -6.85 -7.72
C LYS A 84 -23.62 -8.14 -6.98
N LYS A 85 -22.33 -8.43 -6.83
CA LYS A 85 -21.86 -9.63 -6.11
C LYS A 85 -22.28 -9.62 -4.64
N LEU A 86 -22.26 -8.44 -4.00
CA LEU A 86 -22.74 -8.27 -2.62
C LEU A 86 -24.26 -8.42 -2.52
N ALA A 87 -25.02 -7.83 -3.44
CA ALA A 87 -26.48 -7.97 -3.49
C ALA A 87 -26.92 -9.43 -3.68
N GLN A 88 -26.27 -10.16 -4.58
CA GLN A 88 -26.54 -11.58 -4.80
C GLN A 88 -26.23 -12.43 -3.55
N LYS A 89 -25.11 -12.15 -2.87
CA LYS A 89 -24.72 -12.87 -1.64
C LYS A 89 -25.64 -12.57 -0.45
N LEU A 90 -26.32 -11.42 -0.46
CA LEU A 90 -27.26 -11.00 0.57
C LEU A 90 -28.74 -11.27 0.19
N GLU A 91 -28.99 -11.93 -0.93
CA GLU A 91 -30.34 -12.21 -1.47
C GLU A 91 -31.18 -10.93 -1.59
N ILE A 92 -30.60 -9.88 -2.20
CA ILE A 92 -31.27 -8.60 -2.45
C ILE A 92 -31.69 -8.56 -3.92
N THR A 93 -32.98 -8.34 -4.17
CA THR A 93 -33.54 -8.20 -5.51
C THR A 93 -32.96 -6.94 -6.19
N THR A 94 -32.19 -7.14 -7.27
CA THR A 94 -31.50 -6.07 -8.02
C THR A 94 -32.32 -5.47 -9.16
N GLU A 95 -33.57 -5.88 -9.35
CA GLU A 95 -34.40 -5.40 -10.46
C GLU A 95 -35.03 -4.04 -10.13
N GLY A 96 -34.69 -3.02 -10.94
CA GLY A 96 -35.34 -1.70 -10.92
C GLY A 96 -34.87 -0.71 -9.84
N LYS A 97 -33.84 -1.02 -9.05
CA LYS A 97 -33.34 -0.16 -7.96
C LYS A 97 -32.10 0.65 -8.38
N SER A 98 -32.05 1.92 -7.98
CA SER A 98 -30.88 2.80 -8.15
C SER A 98 -29.69 2.31 -7.31
N GLU A 99 -28.46 2.62 -7.73
CA GLU A 99 -27.23 2.24 -7.05
C GLU A 99 -27.22 2.68 -5.57
N GLU A 100 -27.72 3.88 -5.28
CA GLU A 100 -27.80 4.41 -3.92
C GLU A 100 -28.76 3.61 -3.02
N GLU A 101 -29.84 3.09 -3.61
CA GLU A 101 -30.89 2.36 -2.91
C GLU A 101 -30.45 0.92 -2.62
N LEU A 102 -29.75 0.29 -3.59
CA LEU A 102 -29.09 -0.99 -3.40
C LEU A 102 -28.02 -0.92 -2.30
N VAL A 103 -27.20 0.14 -2.27
CA VAL A 103 -26.17 0.31 -1.24
C VAL A 103 -26.78 0.47 0.15
N LYS A 104 -27.85 1.27 0.30
CA LYS A 104 -28.57 1.41 1.58
C LYS A 104 -29.16 0.09 2.06
N GLU A 105 -29.74 -0.69 1.15
CA GLU A 105 -30.37 -1.96 1.50
C GLU A 105 -29.35 -3.07 1.80
N ILE A 106 -28.22 -3.09 1.09
CA ILE A 106 -27.05 -3.93 1.39
C ILE A 106 -26.53 -3.64 2.79
N ILE A 107 -26.35 -2.36 3.15
CA ILE A 107 -25.86 -1.96 4.47
C ILE A 107 -26.87 -2.33 5.56
N SER A 108 -28.17 -2.11 5.32
CA SER A 108 -29.23 -2.46 6.27
C SER A 108 -29.31 -3.97 6.52
N LYS A 109 -29.33 -4.79 5.46
CA LYS A 109 -29.35 -6.25 5.59
C LYS A 109 -28.05 -6.81 6.17
N ALA A 110 -26.90 -6.20 5.87
CA ALA A 110 -25.63 -6.61 6.47
C ALA A 110 -25.58 -6.31 7.98
N LYS A 111 -26.23 -5.22 8.43
CA LYS A 111 -26.41 -4.90 9.85
C LYS A 111 -27.38 -5.86 10.54
N GLU A 112 -28.50 -6.20 9.89
CA GLU A 112 -29.49 -7.16 10.40
C GLU A 112 -28.93 -8.59 10.53
N LYS A 113 -28.13 -9.04 9.56
CA LYS A 113 -27.48 -10.36 9.58
C LYS A 113 -26.24 -10.41 10.50
N GLY A 114 -25.90 -9.32 11.19
CA GLY A 114 -24.76 -9.27 12.13
C GLY A 114 -23.38 -9.32 11.46
N LEU A 115 -23.28 -9.04 10.14
CA LEU A 115 -22.00 -9.04 9.42
C LEU A 115 -21.18 -7.75 9.64
N LEU A 116 -21.81 -6.70 10.14
CA LEU A 116 -21.17 -5.45 10.50
C LEU A 116 -21.27 -5.30 12.02
N GLU A 117 -20.33 -5.89 12.75
CA GLU A 117 -20.14 -5.56 14.15
C GLU A 117 -19.73 -4.09 14.25
N GLU A 118 -20.64 -3.30 14.81
CA GLU A 118 -20.38 -1.94 15.27
C GLU A 118 -19.36 -2.05 16.41
N LYS A 119 -18.07 -1.89 16.11
CA LYS A 119 -17.10 -1.51 17.14
C LYS A 119 -17.50 -0.12 17.63
N GLN A 120 -18.38 -0.10 18.62
CA GLN A 120 -18.49 1.00 19.56
C GLN A 120 -17.15 1.14 20.28
N GLN A 121 -16.38 2.16 19.89
CA GLN A 121 -15.92 3.26 20.75
C GLN A 121 -14.88 4.11 20.02
#